data_AF-A0A544SYC3-F1
#
_entry.id   AF-A0A544SYC3-F1
#
_cell.length_a   1.000
_cell.length_b   1.000
_cell.length_c   1.000
_cell.angle_alpha   90.00
_cell.angle_beta   90.00
_cell.angle_gamma   90.00
#
_symmetry.space_group_name_H-M   'P 1'
#
loop_
_entity.id
_entity.type
_entity.pdbx_description
1 polymer ?
#
loop_
_entity_poly.entity_id
_entity_poly.type
_entity_poly.pdbx_seq_one_letter_code
_entity_poly.pdbx_strand_id
1 'polypeptide(L)'
;MDTGTHIVMGIALGGLALADPVVANSTLTTTAVIAGTIIGSQAPDIDTVLKLRNNAVYIRHHRGITHSIPAVILWPLLISGVLWLIMPEANLLHLWLWTFLAVFLHVFVDIFNSYGTQALRPFSRKWVALGVINTFDPIIFGIHVVGLLFWMFGANPVTTFLIMYAIIFVYYILRFAVQSAVKNSVKHTIPDADEIIVAPTMKFFQWRVAAISKTHHYVGRAYGRSISIYDKFEKVPLPESDLVKAALKDKNLSAFTSFSPIYRWEITEFEKLFEVRLIDLRYRSNDYYPFVAVAHLNEELEIVNSYTGWIFSEDKLRKKLDFMPN
;
A
#
# COMPACT_ATOMS: atom_id res chain seq x y z
N MET A 1 5.56 -1.83 -1.26
CA MET A 1 6.19 -0.57 -1.61
C MET A 1 5.64 -0.20 -2.98
N ASP A 2 6.22 0.74 -3.69
CA ASP A 2 5.89 0.93 -5.10
C ASP A 2 6.63 -0.09 -5.97
N THR A 3 6.14 -0.28 -7.18
CA THR A 3 6.69 -1.18 -8.20
C THR A 3 8.19 -0.92 -8.45
N GLY A 4 8.61 0.35 -8.50
CA GLY A 4 10.00 0.72 -8.77
C GLY A 4 10.95 0.26 -7.69
N THR A 5 10.57 0.44 -6.41
CA THR A 5 11.38 -0.08 -5.30
C THR A 5 11.48 -1.60 -5.33
N HIS A 6 10.38 -2.28 -5.64
CA HIS A 6 10.39 -3.74 -5.77
C HIS A 6 11.28 -4.23 -6.93
N ILE A 7 11.42 -3.47 -8.01
CA ILE A 7 12.33 -3.83 -9.12
C ILE A 7 13.78 -3.78 -8.64
N VAL A 8 14.21 -2.66 -8.04
CA VAL A 8 15.59 -2.50 -7.59
C VAL A 8 15.93 -3.48 -6.47
N MET A 9 14.95 -3.85 -5.63
CA MET A 9 15.07 -4.94 -4.66
C MET A 9 15.31 -6.29 -5.35
N GLY A 10 14.53 -6.65 -6.36
CA GLY A 10 14.68 -7.91 -7.09
C GLY A 10 16.05 -8.05 -7.77
N ILE A 11 16.57 -6.96 -8.34
CA ILE A 11 17.92 -6.91 -8.93
C ILE A 11 19.00 -7.07 -7.85
N ALA A 12 18.87 -6.34 -6.73
CA ALA A 12 19.82 -6.44 -5.62
C ALA A 12 19.84 -7.84 -4.99
N LEU A 13 18.68 -8.49 -4.85
CA LEU A 13 18.59 -9.90 -4.42
C LEU A 13 19.26 -10.84 -5.41
N GLY A 14 19.12 -10.61 -6.72
CA GLY A 14 19.80 -11.39 -7.75
C GLY A 14 21.33 -11.28 -7.65
N GLY A 15 21.86 -10.09 -7.35
CA GLY A 15 23.28 -9.90 -7.08
C GLY A 15 23.73 -10.55 -5.75
N LEU A 16 22.91 -10.43 -4.70
CA LEU A 16 23.17 -11.08 -3.41
C LEU A 16 23.17 -12.61 -3.53
N ALA A 17 22.41 -13.17 -4.47
CA ALA A 17 22.37 -14.61 -4.72
C ALA A 17 23.70 -15.22 -5.12
N LEU A 18 24.67 -14.40 -5.57
CA LEU A 18 26.05 -14.85 -5.81
C LEU A 18 26.80 -15.23 -4.52
N ALA A 19 26.22 -15.00 -3.34
CA ALA A 19 26.72 -15.55 -2.09
C ALA A 19 26.53 -17.07 -1.99
N ASP A 20 25.60 -17.61 -2.78
CA ASP A 20 25.29 -19.03 -2.87
C ASP A 20 26.23 -19.71 -3.89
N PRO A 21 27.12 -20.63 -3.45
CA PRO A 21 28.09 -21.26 -4.34
C PRO A 21 27.46 -22.04 -5.50
N VAL A 22 26.26 -22.60 -5.32
CA VAL A 22 25.57 -23.35 -6.38
C VAL A 22 25.11 -22.40 -7.49
N VAL A 23 24.66 -21.21 -7.11
CA VAL A 23 24.29 -20.16 -8.05
C VAL A 23 25.53 -19.61 -8.73
N ALA A 24 26.54 -19.19 -7.95
CA ALA A 24 27.74 -18.53 -8.45
C ALA A 24 28.60 -19.40 -9.39
N ASN A 25 28.63 -20.72 -9.20
CA ASN A 25 29.43 -21.64 -10.03
C ASN A 25 28.76 -22.02 -11.37
N SER A 26 27.51 -21.58 -11.62
CA SER A 26 26.78 -21.89 -12.85
C SER A 26 26.19 -20.62 -13.46
N THR A 27 26.70 -20.21 -14.62
CA THR A 27 26.20 -19.03 -15.35
C THR A 27 24.72 -19.15 -15.68
N LEU A 28 24.26 -20.36 -16.04
CA LEU A 28 22.85 -20.61 -16.33
C LEU A 28 21.99 -20.48 -15.07
N THR A 29 22.41 -21.11 -13.96
CA THR A 29 21.68 -21.00 -12.68
C THR A 29 21.65 -19.57 -12.17
N THR A 30 22.76 -18.84 -12.27
CA THR A 30 22.83 -17.39 -11.97
C THR A 30 21.80 -16.61 -12.78
N THR A 31 21.76 -16.82 -14.09
CA THR A 31 20.82 -16.11 -14.99
C THR A 31 19.36 -16.42 -14.61
N ALA A 32 19.05 -17.70 -14.36
CA ALA A 32 17.73 -18.12 -13.93
C ALA A 32 17.33 -17.51 -12.58
N VAL A 33 18.25 -17.50 -11.60
CA VAL A 33 18.01 -16.94 -10.26
C VAL A 33 17.79 -15.43 -10.34
N ILE A 34 18.60 -14.68 -11.08
CA ILE A 34 18.41 -13.24 -11.25
C ILE A 34 17.05 -12.93 -11.91
N ALA A 35 16.67 -13.70 -12.95
CA ALA A 35 15.34 -13.56 -13.54
C ALA A 35 14.24 -13.89 -12.51
N GLY A 36 14.42 -14.97 -11.74
CA GLY A 36 13.51 -15.40 -10.69
C GLY A 36 13.32 -14.36 -9.59
N THR A 37 14.39 -13.73 -9.09
CA THR A 37 14.29 -12.69 -8.07
C THR A 37 13.60 -11.44 -8.59
N ILE A 38 13.90 -11.01 -9.83
CA ILE A 38 13.25 -9.84 -10.44
C ILE A 38 11.75 -10.08 -10.64
N ILE A 39 11.37 -11.21 -11.24
CA ILE A 39 9.96 -11.56 -11.49
C ILE A 39 9.24 -11.81 -10.17
N GLY A 40 9.87 -12.54 -9.24
CA GLY A 40 9.33 -12.84 -7.91
C GLY A 40 9.06 -11.58 -7.10
N SER A 41 9.95 -10.59 -7.15
CA SER A 41 9.72 -9.29 -6.49
C SER A 41 8.59 -8.48 -7.12
N GLN A 42 8.02 -8.85 -8.27
CA GLN A 42 6.88 -8.16 -8.88
C GLN A 42 5.57 -8.95 -8.81
N ALA A 43 5.66 -10.28 -8.74
CA ALA A 43 4.51 -11.16 -8.90
C ALA A 43 3.31 -10.86 -7.97
N PRO A 44 3.49 -10.53 -6.67
CA PRO A 44 2.34 -10.23 -5.81
C PRO A 44 1.53 -8.99 -6.26
N ASP A 45 2.19 -7.99 -6.87
CA ASP A 45 1.58 -6.75 -7.35
C ASP A 45 0.96 -6.85 -8.74
N ILE A 46 0.93 -8.05 -9.36
CA ILE A 46 0.23 -8.27 -10.64
C ILE A 46 -1.28 -7.97 -10.55
N ASP A 47 -1.84 -7.97 -9.34
CA ASP A 47 -3.22 -7.56 -9.07
C ASP A 47 -3.50 -6.07 -9.39
N THR A 48 -2.46 -5.27 -9.63
CA THR A 48 -2.60 -3.91 -10.17
C THR A 48 -3.32 -3.88 -11.52
N VAL A 49 -3.29 -4.97 -12.30
CA VAL A 49 -4.10 -5.15 -13.53
C VAL A 49 -5.60 -5.00 -13.24
N LEU A 50 -6.07 -5.27 -12.01
CA LEU A 50 -7.47 -5.06 -11.62
C LEU A 50 -7.90 -3.58 -11.72
N LYS A 51 -6.96 -2.62 -11.71
CA LYS A 51 -7.26 -1.21 -11.99
C LYS A 51 -7.88 -1.01 -13.36
N LEU A 52 -7.49 -1.82 -14.35
CA LEU A 52 -8.05 -1.75 -15.71
C LEU A 52 -9.51 -2.19 -15.75
N ARG A 53 -9.96 -2.99 -14.78
CA ARG A 53 -11.35 -3.46 -14.69
C ARG A 53 -12.23 -2.47 -13.92
N ASN A 54 -11.86 -2.13 -12.68
CA ASN A 54 -12.64 -1.22 -11.83
C ASN A 54 -11.83 -0.76 -10.60
N ASN A 55 -11.85 0.54 -10.27
CA ASN A 55 -11.12 1.09 -9.12
C ASN A 55 -11.62 0.56 -7.75
N ALA A 56 -12.92 0.30 -7.59
CA ALA A 56 -13.46 -0.29 -6.36
C ALA A 56 -12.97 -1.73 -6.15
N VAL A 57 -12.88 -2.51 -7.24
CA VAL A 57 -12.33 -3.88 -7.20
C VAL A 57 -10.85 -3.82 -6.84
N TYR A 58 -10.09 -2.91 -7.44
CA TYR A 58 -8.70 -2.69 -7.07
C TYR A 58 -8.54 -2.33 -5.59
N ILE A 59 -9.27 -1.33 -5.07
CA ILE A 59 -9.17 -0.92 -3.65
C ILE A 59 -9.53 -2.07 -2.71
N ARG A 60 -10.51 -2.89 -3.07
CA ARG A 60 -10.96 -4.02 -2.24
C ARG A 60 -9.99 -5.21 -2.24
N HIS A 61 -9.30 -5.47 -3.35
CA HIS A 61 -8.57 -6.71 -3.56
C HIS A 61 -7.04 -6.56 -3.67
N HIS A 62 -6.54 -5.37 -3.99
CA HIS A 62 -5.12 -5.11 -4.13
C HIS A 62 -4.40 -5.40 -2.82
N ARG A 63 -3.32 -6.18 -2.85
CA ARG A 63 -2.60 -6.64 -1.64
C ARG A 63 -3.40 -7.58 -0.74
N GLY A 64 -4.46 -8.15 -1.29
CA GLY A 64 -5.30 -9.14 -0.64
C GLY A 64 -4.83 -10.56 -0.92
N ILE A 65 -5.45 -11.20 -1.92
CA ILE A 65 -5.24 -12.63 -2.22
C ILE A 65 -3.82 -12.90 -2.72
N THR A 66 -3.28 -12.06 -3.59
CA THR A 66 -1.95 -12.24 -4.20
C THR A 66 -0.79 -12.09 -3.21
N HIS A 67 -1.07 -11.57 -2.02
CA HIS A 67 -0.12 -11.37 -0.93
C HIS A 67 -0.35 -12.35 0.24
N SER A 68 -1.28 -13.30 0.09
CA SER A 68 -1.59 -14.29 1.13
C SER A 68 -0.51 -15.38 1.25
N ILE A 69 -0.52 -16.14 2.35
CA ILE A 69 0.43 -17.25 2.56
C ILE A 69 0.39 -18.26 1.39
N PRO A 70 -0.78 -18.72 0.90
CA PRO A 70 -0.83 -19.57 -0.28
C PRO A 70 -0.20 -18.93 -1.52
N ALA A 71 -0.43 -17.63 -1.75
CA ALA A 71 0.14 -16.94 -2.90
C ALA A 71 1.68 -16.81 -2.80
N VAL A 72 2.21 -16.53 -1.60
CA VAL A 72 3.66 -16.49 -1.35
C VAL A 72 4.34 -17.84 -1.65
N ILE A 73 3.63 -18.96 -1.50
CA ILE A 73 4.13 -20.30 -1.84
C ILE A 73 3.94 -20.60 -3.33
N LEU A 74 2.81 -20.21 -3.92
CA LEU A 74 2.46 -20.53 -5.31
C LEU A 74 3.26 -19.73 -6.34
N TRP A 75 3.51 -18.44 -6.09
CA TRP A 75 4.27 -17.60 -7.04
C TRP A 75 5.66 -18.16 -7.35
N PRO A 76 6.49 -18.53 -6.35
CA PRO A 76 7.81 -19.09 -6.61
C PRO A 76 7.77 -20.42 -7.34
N LEU A 77 6.79 -21.28 -7.05
CA LEU A 77 6.61 -22.55 -7.77
C LEU A 77 6.30 -22.30 -9.25
N LEU A 78 5.37 -21.40 -9.55
CA LEU A 78 5.00 -21.05 -10.92
C LEU A 78 6.18 -20.43 -11.68
N ILE A 79 6.81 -19.42 -11.09
CA ILE A 79 7.92 -18.68 -11.73
C ILE A 79 9.10 -19.62 -11.98
N SER A 80 9.51 -20.38 -10.96
CA SER A 80 10.65 -21.30 -11.07
C SER A 80 10.36 -22.42 -12.05
N GLY A 81 9.13 -22.96 -12.07
CA GLY A 81 8.71 -23.96 -13.04
C GLY A 81 8.78 -23.45 -14.48
N VAL A 82 8.26 -22.26 -14.75
CA VAL A 82 8.33 -21.64 -16.08
C VAL A 82 9.77 -21.36 -16.51
N LEU A 83 10.58 -20.77 -15.61
CA LEU A 83 11.99 -20.48 -15.90
C LEU A 83 12.80 -21.76 -16.13
N TRP A 84 12.50 -22.84 -15.41
CA TRP A 84 13.15 -24.13 -15.58
C TRP A 84 12.77 -24.79 -16.91
N LEU A 85 11.55 -24.62 -17.43
CA LEU A 85 11.20 -25.09 -18.78
C LEU A 85 12.04 -24.41 -19.88
N ILE A 86 12.47 -23.17 -19.66
CA ILE A 86 13.29 -22.39 -20.59
C ILE A 86 14.78 -22.66 -20.36
N MET A 87 15.17 -22.95 -19.11
CA MET A 87 16.55 -23.17 -18.66
C MET A 87 16.65 -24.47 -17.84
N PRO A 88 16.47 -25.66 -18.46
CA PRO A 88 16.30 -26.94 -17.74
C PRO A 88 17.54 -27.39 -16.97
N GLU A 89 18.74 -26.95 -17.38
CA GLU A 89 20.00 -27.25 -16.68
C GLU A 89 20.26 -26.32 -15.48
N ALA A 90 19.39 -25.34 -15.22
CA ALA A 90 19.49 -24.51 -14.02
C ALA A 90 19.14 -25.35 -12.78
N ASN A 91 19.84 -25.11 -11.67
CA ASN A 91 19.51 -25.79 -10.43
C ASN A 91 18.13 -25.33 -9.91
N LEU A 92 17.13 -26.21 -10.04
CA LEU A 92 15.73 -25.91 -9.71
C LEU A 92 15.52 -25.54 -8.25
N LEU A 93 16.23 -26.21 -7.32
CA LEU A 93 16.07 -25.95 -5.89
C LEU A 93 16.52 -24.53 -5.54
N HIS A 94 17.71 -24.13 -6.02
CA HIS A 94 18.25 -22.80 -5.73
C HIS A 94 17.49 -21.70 -6.46
N LEU A 95 17.05 -21.94 -7.69
CA LEU A 95 16.11 -21.07 -8.40
C LEU A 95 14.84 -20.84 -7.58
N TRP A 96 14.24 -21.90 -7.06
CA TRP A 96 13.04 -21.81 -6.24
C TRP A 96 13.28 -21.09 -4.90
N LEU A 97 14.38 -21.39 -4.19
CA LEU A 97 14.70 -20.75 -2.91
C LEU A 97 14.87 -19.24 -3.04
N TRP A 98 15.62 -18.78 -4.04
CA TRP A 98 15.85 -17.34 -4.26
C TRP A 98 14.61 -16.62 -4.78
N THR A 99 13.82 -17.27 -5.65
CA THR A 99 12.52 -16.74 -6.08
C THR A 99 11.54 -16.65 -4.91
N PHE A 100 11.52 -17.65 -4.03
CA PHE A 100 10.72 -17.66 -2.81
C PHE A 100 11.12 -16.53 -1.87
N LEU A 101 12.42 -16.34 -1.64
CA LEU A 101 12.93 -15.24 -0.83
C LEU A 101 12.49 -13.88 -1.40
N ALA A 102 12.53 -13.70 -2.72
CA ALA A 102 12.11 -12.46 -3.38
C ALA A 102 10.62 -12.17 -3.20
N VAL A 103 9.75 -13.17 -3.39
CA VAL A 103 8.30 -13.05 -3.17
C VAL A 103 7.98 -12.80 -1.70
N PHE A 104 8.64 -13.54 -0.79
CA PHE A 104 8.48 -13.37 0.65
C PHE A 104 8.88 -11.96 1.07
N LEU A 105 10.05 -11.47 0.65
CA LEU A 105 10.53 -10.14 1.00
C LEU A 105 9.61 -9.04 0.47
N HIS A 106 9.07 -9.17 -0.75
CA HIS A 106 8.06 -8.27 -1.28
C HIS A 106 6.87 -8.13 -0.30
N VAL A 107 6.24 -9.24 0.05
CA VAL A 107 5.05 -9.23 0.92
C VAL A 107 5.42 -8.74 2.33
N PHE A 108 6.60 -9.14 2.83
CA PHE A 108 7.09 -8.74 4.14
C PHE A 108 7.31 -7.23 4.24
N VAL A 109 8.00 -6.60 3.29
CA VAL A 109 8.24 -5.14 3.35
C VAL A 109 6.95 -4.35 3.18
N ASP A 110 5.95 -4.90 2.49
CA ASP A 110 4.65 -4.28 2.32
C ASP A 110 3.84 -4.18 3.62
N ILE A 111 4.09 -5.05 4.60
CA ILE A 111 3.48 -4.95 5.93
C ILE A 111 3.90 -3.64 6.64
N PHE A 112 5.09 -3.11 6.34
CA PHE A 112 5.61 -1.90 6.99
C PHE A 112 5.04 -0.61 6.42
N ASN A 113 4.25 -0.66 5.35
CA ASN A 113 3.60 0.53 4.79
C ASN A 113 2.27 0.84 5.50
N SER A 114 1.68 2.02 5.22
CA SER A 114 0.42 2.46 5.85
C SER A 114 -0.86 1.85 5.26
N TYR A 115 -0.78 1.19 4.10
CA TYR A 115 -1.93 0.52 3.47
C TYR A 115 -2.04 -0.93 3.95
N GLY A 116 -0.91 -1.57 4.25
CA GLY A 116 -0.79 -2.95 4.67
C GLY A 116 -1.08 -3.96 3.58
N THR A 117 -1.14 -5.22 4.00
CA THR A 117 -1.48 -6.39 3.17
C THR A 117 -2.34 -7.37 3.97
N GLN A 118 -3.04 -8.28 3.29
CA GLN A 118 -3.69 -9.43 3.93
C GLN A 118 -2.75 -10.64 4.02
N ALA A 119 -1.51 -10.39 4.47
CA ALA A 119 -0.45 -11.40 4.54
C ALA A 119 -0.79 -12.66 5.35
N LEU A 120 -1.74 -12.57 6.29
CA LEU A 120 -2.14 -13.70 7.16
C LEU A 120 -3.28 -14.55 6.61
N ARG A 121 -3.74 -14.31 5.37
CA ARG A 121 -4.73 -15.20 4.73
C ARG A 121 -4.13 -16.59 4.50
N PRO A 122 -4.91 -17.68 4.71
CA PRO A 122 -6.35 -17.70 4.96
C PRO A 122 -6.77 -17.60 6.44
N PHE A 123 -5.84 -17.60 7.39
CA PHE A 123 -6.14 -17.61 8.82
C PHE A 123 -6.83 -16.33 9.31
N SER A 124 -6.49 -15.18 8.71
CA SER A 124 -7.12 -13.89 9.00
C SER A 124 -7.31 -13.07 7.74
N ARG A 125 -8.45 -12.37 7.65
CA ARG A 125 -8.74 -11.39 6.59
C ARG A 125 -8.37 -9.95 6.99
N LYS A 126 -7.80 -9.75 8.18
CA LYS A 126 -7.37 -8.43 8.66
C LYS A 126 -6.20 -7.91 7.81
N TRP A 127 -6.23 -6.61 7.54
CA TRP A 127 -5.11 -5.91 6.93
C TRP A 127 -4.04 -5.64 7.99
N VAL A 128 -2.81 -6.08 7.72
CA VAL A 128 -1.67 -5.85 8.60
C VAL A 128 -0.88 -4.68 8.04
N ALA A 129 -0.90 -3.55 8.74
CA ALA A 129 -0.21 -2.32 8.37
C ALA A 129 0.51 -1.75 9.59
N LEU A 130 1.84 -1.67 9.56
CA LEU A 130 2.61 -1.05 10.64
C LEU A 130 2.81 0.45 10.41
N GLY A 131 2.68 0.92 9.16
CA GLY A 131 2.72 2.36 8.84
C GLY A 131 4.04 3.05 9.16
N VAL A 132 5.17 2.38 8.95
CA VAL A 132 6.52 2.82 9.33
C VAL A 132 7.25 3.49 8.16
N ILE A 133 7.05 2.98 6.95
CA ILE A 133 7.65 3.49 5.72
C ILE A 133 6.58 3.97 4.73
N ASN A 134 6.95 4.93 3.90
CA ASN A 134 6.06 5.37 2.82
C ASN A 134 5.95 4.28 1.75
N THR A 135 4.89 4.32 0.93
CA THR A 135 4.75 3.40 -0.20
C THR A 135 5.91 3.56 -1.18
N PHE A 136 6.25 4.81 -1.52
CA PHE A 136 7.51 5.15 -2.17
C PHE A 136 8.40 5.85 -1.13
N ASP A 137 9.42 5.14 -0.65
CA ASP A 137 10.40 5.67 0.29
C ASP A 137 11.68 6.06 -0.49
N PRO A 138 11.93 7.37 -0.73
CA PRO A 138 13.05 7.79 -1.56
C PRO A 138 14.41 7.38 -0.99
N ILE A 139 14.52 7.17 0.33
CA ILE A 139 15.77 6.80 1.00
C ILE A 139 16.04 5.31 0.73
N ILE A 140 15.04 4.45 0.93
CA ILE A 140 15.19 3.01 0.61
C ILE A 140 15.49 2.82 -0.88
N PHE A 141 14.74 3.51 -1.75
CA PHE A 141 14.98 3.45 -3.19
C PHE A 141 16.38 3.93 -3.56
N GLY A 142 16.81 5.08 -3.02
CA GLY A 142 18.14 5.64 -3.26
C GLY A 142 19.28 4.74 -2.78
N ILE A 143 19.14 4.10 -1.60
CA ILE A 143 20.12 3.14 -1.09
C ILE A 143 20.27 1.95 -2.04
N HIS A 144 19.17 1.42 -2.58
CA HIS A 144 19.23 0.35 -3.59
C HIS A 144 19.92 0.81 -4.87
N VAL A 145 19.56 1.98 -5.40
CA VAL A 145 20.20 2.54 -6.60
C VAL A 145 21.70 2.71 -6.40
N VAL A 146 22.14 3.25 -5.25
CA VAL A 146 23.58 3.38 -4.94
C VAL A 146 24.27 2.01 -4.88
N GLY A 147 23.64 1.00 -4.25
CA GLY A 147 24.17 -0.37 -4.23
C GLY A 147 24.32 -0.96 -5.64
N LEU A 148 23.30 -0.78 -6.49
CA LEU A 148 23.33 -1.21 -7.89
C LEU A 148 24.42 -0.49 -8.69
N LEU A 149 24.63 0.81 -8.46
CA LEU A 149 25.70 1.57 -9.11
C LEU A 149 27.07 1.04 -8.69
N PHE A 150 27.30 0.77 -7.40
CA PHE A 150 28.57 0.16 -6.96
C PHE A 150 28.81 -1.19 -7.63
N TRP A 151 27.79 -2.04 -7.72
CA TRP A 151 27.92 -3.32 -8.43
C TRP A 151 28.23 -3.11 -9.92
N MET A 152 27.52 -2.18 -10.58
CA MET A 152 27.74 -1.84 -11.99
C MET A 152 29.16 -1.35 -12.27
N PHE A 153 29.78 -0.63 -11.33
CA PHE A 153 31.17 -0.17 -11.42
C PHE A 153 32.20 -1.18 -10.89
N GLY A 154 31.82 -2.44 -10.72
CA GLY A 154 32.73 -3.55 -10.44
C GLY A 154 32.93 -3.89 -8.95
N ALA A 155 32.17 -3.28 -8.03
CA ALA A 155 32.19 -3.71 -6.64
C ALA A 155 31.65 -5.14 -6.50
N ASN A 156 32.14 -5.87 -5.49
CA ASN A 156 31.66 -7.22 -5.21
C ASN A 156 30.17 -7.17 -4.81
N PRO A 157 29.27 -7.85 -5.55
CA PRO A 157 27.83 -7.75 -5.32
C PRO A 157 27.41 -8.26 -3.93
N VAL A 158 28.01 -9.35 -3.47
CA VAL A 158 27.66 -9.95 -2.17
C VAL A 158 27.97 -8.98 -1.04
N THR A 159 29.20 -8.46 -0.97
CA THR A 159 29.58 -7.48 0.05
C THR A 159 28.74 -6.21 -0.04
N THR A 160 28.52 -5.69 -1.25
CA THR A 160 27.73 -4.48 -1.48
C THR A 160 26.30 -4.64 -0.99
N PHE A 161 25.59 -5.71 -1.38
CA PHE A 161 24.19 -5.88 -1.01
C PHE A 161 24.00 -6.30 0.45
N LEU A 162 24.95 -7.04 1.05
CA LEU A 162 24.94 -7.30 2.50
C LEU A 162 25.04 -6.00 3.32
N ILE A 163 25.99 -5.12 2.99
CA ILE A 163 26.14 -3.83 3.65
C ILE A 163 24.88 -2.97 3.42
N MET A 164 24.39 -2.93 2.18
CA MET A 164 23.18 -2.19 1.82
C MET A 164 21.96 -2.64 2.65
N TYR A 165 21.71 -3.94 2.77
CA TYR A 165 20.60 -4.46 3.57
C TYR A 165 20.81 -4.25 5.07
N ALA A 166 22.05 -4.27 5.57
CA ALA A 166 22.34 -3.89 6.95
C ALA A 166 21.99 -2.41 7.21
N ILE A 167 22.32 -1.51 6.29
CA ILE A 167 21.94 -0.08 6.37
C ILE A 167 20.41 0.07 6.35
N ILE A 168 19.72 -0.64 5.45
CA ILE A 168 18.25 -0.62 5.38
C ILE A 168 17.63 -1.15 6.69
N PHE A 169 18.19 -2.20 7.28
CA PHE A 169 17.73 -2.71 8.56
C PHE A 169 17.83 -1.66 9.68
N VAL A 170 18.97 -0.96 9.77
CA VAL A 170 19.14 0.16 10.71
C VAL A 170 18.16 1.29 10.41
N TYR A 171 17.91 1.59 9.12
CA TYR A 171 16.90 2.56 8.71
C TYR A 171 15.52 2.19 9.26
N TYR A 172 15.06 0.94 9.15
CA TYR A 172 13.79 0.50 9.74
C TYR A 172 13.74 0.73 11.25
N ILE A 173 14.81 0.42 11.99
CA ILE A 173 14.89 0.68 13.45
C ILE A 173 14.68 2.17 13.74
N LEU A 174 15.37 3.05 13.01
CA LEU A 174 15.21 4.50 13.17
C LEU A 174 13.80 4.97 12.83
N ARG A 175 13.18 4.40 11.79
CA ARG A 175 11.79 4.70 11.42
C ARG A 175 10.80 4.32 12.51
N PHE A 176 10.97 3.15 13.13
CA PHE A 176 10.16 2.74 14.29
C PHE A 176 10.34 3.68 15.47
N ALA A 177 11.58 4.09 15.78
CA ALA A 177 11.86 5.01 16.87
C ALA A 177 11.18 6.38 16.66
N VAL A 178 11.28 6.94 15.45
CA VAL A 178 10.60 8.20 15.09
C VAL A 178 9.08 8.04 15.14
N GLN A 179 8.53 6.94 14.59
CA GLN A 179 7.09 6.69 14.64
C GLN A 179 6.57 6.64 16.08
N SER A 180 7.29 5.94 16.97
CA SER A 180 6.96 5.85 18.38
C SER A 180 6.99 7.22 19.06
N ALA A 181 8.01 8.03 18.78
CA ALA A 181 8.10 9.40 19.28
C ALA A 181 6.95 10.28 18.79
N VAL A 182 6.55 10.17 17.51
CA VAL A 182 5.39 10.88 16.95
C VAL A 182 4.10 10.44 17.65
N LYS A 183 3.84 9.13 17.75
CA LYS A 183 2.64 8.60 18.42
C LYS A 183 2.54 9.10 19.86
N ASN A 184 3.65 9.10 20.59
CA ASN A 184 3.71 9.63 21.94
C ASN A 184 3.42 11.14 21.97
N SER A 185 4.03 11.93 21.08
CA SER A 185 3.72 13.37 20.99
C SER A 185 2.24 13.63 20.69
N VAL A 186 1.64 12.89 19.76
CA VAL A 186 0.20 13.02 19.44
C VAL A 186 -0.65 12.71 20.67
N LYS A 187 -0.33 11.67 21.44
CA LYS A 187 -1.05 11.32 22.68
C LYS A 187 -0.96 12.42 23.74
N HIS A 188 0.15 13.16 23.81
CA HIS A 188 0.27 14.31 24.72
C HIS A 188 -0.52 15.52 24.22
N THR A 189 -0.57 15.75 22.90
CA THR A 189 -1.33 16.86 22.30
C THR A 189 -2.84 16.62 22.32
N ILE A 190 -3.28 15.36 22.17
CA ILE A 190 -4.69 14.94 22.17
C ILE A 190 -4.86 13.81 23.19
N PRO A 191 -4.95 14.12 24.50
CA PRO A 191 -5.02 13.10 25.55
C PRO A 191 -6.28 12.23 25.53
N ASP A 192 -7.36 12.72 24.92
CA ASP A 192 -8.64 12.03 24.76
C ASP A 192 -8.70 11.13 23.52
N ALA A 193 -7.62 11.00 22.75
CA ALA A 193 -7.57 10.13 21.57
C ALA A 193 -7.60 8.64 21.98
N ASP A 194 -8.65 7.95 21.56
CA ASP A 194 -8.81 6.49 21.70
C ASP A 194 -7.95 5.74 20.67
N GLU A 195 -7.84 6.29 19.45
CA GLU A 195 -7.06 5.73 18.35
C GLU A 195 -6.17 6.80 17.71
N ILE A 196 -4.90 6.44 17.45
CA ILE A 196 -3.92 7.30 16.80
C ILE A 196 -3.36 6.60 15.58
N ILE A 197 -3.62 7.18 14.41
CA ILE A 197 -3.11 6.74 13.12
C ILE A 197 -2.03 7.73 12.69
N VAL A 198 -0.81 7.23 12.50
CA VAL A 198 0.29 8.00 11.92
C VAL A 198 0.71 7.36 10.61
N ALA A 199 0.84 8.17 9.56
CA ALA A 199 1.27 7.71 8.26
C ALA A 199 2.52 8.48 7.81
N PRO A 200 3.56 7.79 7.34
CA PRO A 200 4.80 8.43 6.93
C PRO A 200 4.65 9.12 5.58
N THR A 201 5.41 10.20 5.38
CA THR A 201 5.53 10.85 4.06
C THR A 201 6.85 10.46 3.38
N MET A 202 7.07 10.95 2.17
CA MET A 202 8.37 10.81 1.47
C MET A 202 9.52 11.50 2.23
N LYS A 203 9.22 12.43 3.15
CA LYS A 203 10.22 13.12 3.98
C LYS A 203 10.33 12.43 5.33
N PHE A 204 11.56 12.11 5.73
CA PHE A 204 11.84 11.28 6.91
C PHE A 204 11.15 11.76 8.20
N PHE A 205 11.26 13.05 8.53
CA PHE A 205 10.67 13.59 9.77
C PHE A 205 9.21 14.03 9.64
N GLN A 206 8.62 13.98 8.44
CA GLN A 206 7.24 14.43 8.24
C GLN A 206 6.26 13.26 8.23
N TRP A 207 5.24 13.38 9.06
CA TRP A 207 4.19 12.39 9.23
C TRP A 207 2.82 13.04 9.13
N ARG A 208 1.86 12.32 8.56
CA ARG A 208 0.44 12.64 8.66
C ARG A 208 -0.09 12.05 9.95
N VAL A 209 -0.98 12.78 10.60
CA VAL A 209 -1.60 12.39 11.86
C VAL A 209 -3.11 12.41 11.65
N ALA A 210 -3.76 11.32 12.02
CA ALA A 210 -5.19 11.28 12.27
C ALA A 210 -5.41 10.68 13.66
N ALA A 211 -6.23 11.33 14.49
CA ALA A 211 -6.59 10.82 15.80
C ALA A 211 -8.11 10.81 15.95
N ILE A 212 -8.62 9.81 16.67
CA ILE A 212 -10.05 9.61 16.91
C ILE A 212 -10.26 9.66 18.41
N SER A 213 -11.09 10.58 18.88
CA SER A 213 -11.64 10.54 20.23
C SER A 213 -13.11 10.14 20.21
N LYS A 214 -13.73 10.09 21.39
CA LYS A 214 -15.15 9.79 21.55
C LYS A 214 -16.04 10.76 20.77
N THR A 215 -15.64 12.02 20.67
CA THR A 215 -16.47 13.11 20.12
C THR A 215 -15.91 13.72 18.84
N HIS A 216 -14.62 13.56 18.54
CA HIS A 216 -14.00 14.24 17.40
C HIS A 216 -13.02 13.39 16.61
N HIS A 217 -12.88 13.76 15.34
CA HIS A 217 -11.79 13.37 14.46
C HIS A 217 -10.81 14.54 14.33
N TYR A 218 -9.53 14.28 14.55
CA TYR A 218 -8.46 15.26 14.42
C TYR A 218 -7.57 14.91 13.24
N VAL A 219 -7.24 15.89 12.42
CA VAL A 219 -6.34 15.72 11.28
C VAL A 219 -5.21 16.73 11.40
N GLY A 220 -3.98 16.27 11.21
CA GLY A 220 -2.80 17.11 11.34
C GLY A 220 -1.57 16.53 10.68
N ARG A 221 -0.43 17.15 11.00
CA ARG A 221 0.90 16.65 10.63
C ARG A 221 1.83 16.73 11.83
N ALA A 222 2.86 15.91 11.77
CA ALA A 222 3.99 15.99 12.67
C ALA A 222 5.27 16.28 11.91
N TYR A 223 6.12 17.14 12.47
CA TYR A 223 7.52 17.26 12.12
C TYR A 223 8.36 16.80 13.31
N GLY A 224 8.86 15.57 13.25
CA GLY A 224 9.45 14.91 14.41
C GLY A 224 8.43 14.85 15.56
N ARG A 225 8.73 15.56 16.66
CA ARG A 225 7.87 15.59 17.86
C ARG A 225 6.89 16.76 17.91
N SER A 226 7.00 17.71 16.98
CA SER A 226 6.11 18.86 16.89
C SER A 226 4.84 18.46 16.15
N ILE A 227 3.68 18.61 16.78
CA ILE A 227 2.37 18.26 16.23
C ILE A 227 1.63 19.54 15.86
N SER A 228 1.10 19.59 14.63
CA SER A 228 0.21 20.64 14.16
C SER A 228 -1.12 20.02 13.77
N ILE A 229 -2.18 20.36 14.49
CA ILE A 229 -3.55 19.98 14.14
C ILE A 229 -4.11 21.04 13.20
N TYR A 230 -4.62 20.60 12.06
CA TYR A 230 -5.16 21.48 11.03
C TYR A 230 -6.68 21.53 11.11
N ASP A 231 -7.30 20.36 11.25
CA ASP A 231 -8.76 20.24 11.23
C ASP A 231 -9.23 19.39 12.41
N LYS A 232 -10.39 19.78 12.94
CA LYS A 232 -11.12 19.08 13.99
C LYS A 232 -12.57 18.97 13.55
N PHE A 233 -13.07 17.74 13.45
CA PHE A 233 -14.43 17.45 13.04
C PHE A 233 -15.16 16.75 14.16
N GLU A 234 -16.43 17.09 14.38
CA GLU A 234 -17.29 16.32 15.26
C GLU A 234 -17.56 14.93 14.66
N LYS A 235 -17.55 13.91 15.51
CA LYS A 235 -17.82 12.53 15.13
C LYS A 235 -19.33 12.33 15.04
N VAL A 236 -19.86 12.52 13.83
CA VAL A 236 -21.28 12.32 13.54
C VAL A 236 -21.48 10.95 12.89
N PRO A 237 -22.27 10.04 13.49
CA PRO A 237 -22.57 8.76 12.86
C PRO A 237 -23.34 8.96 11.55
N LEU A 238 -23.23 7.98 10.64
CA LEU A 238 -24.07 7.96 9.45
C LEU A 238 -25.55 7.92 9.86
N PRO A 239 -26.44 8.71 9.23
CA PRO A 239 -27.86 8.68 9.53
C PRO A 239 -28.45 7.30 9.26
N GLU A 240 -29.31 6.81 10.15
CA GLU A 240 -30.05 5.56 9.93
C GLU A 240 -31.25 5.79 8.99
N SER A 241 -30.98 6.21 7.76
CA SER A 241 -32.01 6.40 6.72
C SER A 241 -31.97 5.30 5.66
N ASP A 242 -33.10 5.06 5.00
CA ASP A 242 -33.17 4.07 3.92
C ASP A 242 -32.32 4.47 2.72
N LEU A 243 -32.17 5.78 2.47
CA LEU A 243 -31.23 6.34 1.50
C LEU A 243 -29.79 5.90 1.79
N VAL A 244 -29.32 6.04 3.03
CA VAL A 244 -27.95 5.66 3.40
C VAL A 244 -27.78 4.14 3.33
N LYS A 245 -28.77 3.36 3.77
CA LYS A 245 -28.75 1.89 3.64
C LYS A 245 -28.68 1.45 2.18
N ALA A 246 -29.42 2.10 1.28
CA ALA A 246 -29.37 1.84 -0.15
C ALA A 246 -28.01 2.20 -0.73
N ALA A 247 -27.49 3.38 -0.40
CA ALA A 247 -26.17 3.85 -0.84
C ALA A 247 -25.04 2.91 -0.38
N LEU A 248 -25.08 2.40 0.85
CA LEU A 248 -24.05 1.49 1.38
C LEU A 248 -24.06 0.09 0.73
N LYS A 249 -25.13 -0.30 0.02
CA LYS A 249 -25.13 -1.52 -0.80
C LYS A 249 -24.31 -1.36 -2.09
N ASP A 250 -24.05 -0.13 -2.50
CA ASP A 250 -23.22 0.16 -3.66
C ASP A 250 -21.78 -0.37 -3.49
N LYS A 251 -21.20 -0.88 -4.57
CA LYS A 251 -19.85 -1.47 -4.57
C LYS A 251 -18.75 -0.47 -4.20
N ASN A 252 -18.89 0.80 -4.59
CA ASN A 252 -17.91 1.86 -4.33
C ASN A 252 -17.97 2.26 -2.84
N LEU A 253 -19.16 2.59 -2.32
CA LEU A 253 -19.33 2.97 -0.91
C LEU A 253 -19.02 1.82 0.04
N SER A 254 -19.45 0.60 -0.28
CA SER A 254 -19.11 -0.60 0.48
C SER A 254 -17.60 -0.87 0.49
N ALA A 255 -16.91 -0.67 -0.65
CA ALA A 255 -15.44 -0.79 -0.69
C ALA A 255 -14.77 0.30 0.15
N PHE A 256 -15.24 1.54 0.07
CA PHE A 256 -14.70 2.65 0.84
C PHE A 256 -14.82 2.43 2.35
N THR A 257 -16.00 2.06 2.85
CA THR A 257 -16.22 1.81 4.29
C THR A 257 -15.44 0.60 4.82
N SER A 258 -15.13 -0.38 3.95
CA SER A 258 -14.22 -1.48 4.32
C SER A 258 -12.74 -1.07 4.44
N PHE A 259 -12.37 0.06 3.84
CA PHE A 259 -10.99 0.54 3.72
C PHE A 259 -10.69 1.74 4.63
N SER A 260 -11.67 2.61 4.87
CA SER A 260 -11.50 3.85 5.61
C SER A 260 -12.04 3.72 7.04
N PRO A 261 -11.17 3.72 8.07
CA PRO A 261 -11.61 3.71 9.47
C PRO A 261 -12.06 5.10 9.94
N ILE A 262 -11.74 6.17 9.20
CA ILE A 262 -11.99 7.55 9.59
C ILE A 262 -12.43 8.37 8.38
N TYR A 263 -13.71 8.68 8.33
CA TYR A 263 -14.31 9.43 7.25
C TYR A 263 -15.42 10.36 7.75
N ARG A 264 -15.72 11.37 6.94
CA ARG A 264 -16.94 12.16 7.05
C ARG A 264 -17.91 11.76 5.96
N TRP A 265 -19.16 12.14 6.15
CA TRP A 265 -20.19 11.97 5.16
C TRP A 265 -20.89 13.29 4.88
N GLU A 266 -21.37 13.44 3.67
CA GLU A 266 -22.18 14.56 3.21
C GLU A 266 -23.36 13.98 2.41
N ILE A 267 -24.56 14.48 2.65
CA ILE A 267 -25.75 14.15 1.87
C ILE A 267 -26.22 15.44 1.23
N THR A 268 -26.41 15.44 -0.08
CA THR A 268 -26.89 16.61 -0.84
C THR A 268 -28.02 16.19 -1.75
N GLU A 269 -29.05 17.02 -1.83
CA GLU A 269 -30.19 16.81 -2.72
C GLU A 269 -30.05 17.74 -3.94
N PHE A 270 -30.18 17.17 -5.13
CA PHE A 270 -30.06 17.85 -6.42
C PHE A 270 -31.29 17.51 -7.27
N GLU A 271 -32.28 18.40 -7.30
CA GLU A 271 -33.54 18.24 -8.04
C GLU A 271 -34.27 16.91 -7.72
N LYS A 272 -33.94 15.82 -8.42
CA LYS A 272 -34.53 14.47 -8.27
C LYS A 272 -33.50 13.40 -7.91
N LEU A 273 -32.31 13.82 -7.47
CA LEU A 273 -31.19 12.94 -7.12
C LEU A 273 -30.69 13.26 -5.72
N PHE A 274 -30.35 12.22 -4.98
CA PHE A 274 -29.66 12.29 -3.71
C PHE A 274 -28.21 11.86 -3.90
N GLU A 275 -27.27 12.72 -3.54
CA GLU A 275 -25.86 12.38 -3.45
C GLU A 275 -25.50 11.98 -2.02
N VAL A 276 -24.97 10.76 -1.86
CA VAL A 276 -24.32 10.30 -0.63
C VAL A 276 -22.81 10.26 -0.88
N ARG A 277 -22.07 11.11 -0.18
CA ARG A 277 -20.62 11.26 -0.31
C ARG A 277 -19.94 10.88 1.00
N LEU A 278 -18.89 10.06 0.91
CA LEU A 278 -17.98 9.71 2.01
C LEU A 278 -16.58 10.26 1.70
N ILE A 279 -15.92 10.86 2.70
CA ILE A 279 -14.67 11.60 2.55
C ILE A 279 -13.64 11.09 3.56
N ASP A 280 -12.49 10.57 3.10
CA ASP A 280 -11.49 9.97 3.98
C ASP A 280 -10.58 11.04 4.59
N LEU A 281 -10.60 11.12 5.92
CA LEU A 281 -9.90 12.16 6.66
C LEU A 281 -8.38 11.95 6.77
N ARG A 282 -7.85 10.79 6.37
CA ARG A 282 -6.40 10.51 6.40
C ARG A 282 -5.64 11.21 5.27
N TYR A 283 -6.35 11.58 4.20
CA TYR A 283 -5.73 11.99 2.94
C TYR A 283 -5.81 13.48 2.65
N ARG A 284 -5.60 14.35 3.65
CA ARG A 284 -5.57 15.81 3.45
C ARG A 284 -4.47 16.27 2.49
N SER A 285 -4.82 17.10 1.50
CA SER A 285 -3.91 17.74 0.54
C SER A 285 -4.35 19.20 0.31
N ASN A 286 -3.44 20.17 0.49
CA ASN A 286 -3.68 21.61 0.23
C ASN A 286 -5.08 22.09 0.66
N ASP A 287 -5.46 21.76 1.90
CA ASP A 287 -6.71 22.18 2.57
C ASP A 287 -8.01 21.48 2.14
N TYR A 288 -7.94 20.41 1.33
CA TYR A 288 -9.09 19.55 1.05
C TYR A 288 -8.77 18.06 1.15
N TYR A 289 -9.80 17.22 1.05
CA TYR A 289 -9.74 15.76 1.19
C TYR A 289 -10.07 15.07 -0.14
N PRO A 290 -9.07 14.76 -0.97
CA PRO A 290 -9.25 14.22 -2.31
C PRO A 290 -9.81 12.79 -2.39
N PHE A 291 -9.71 11.97 -1.35
CA PHE A 291 -10.13 10.57 -1.45
C PHE A 291 -11.57 10.41 -0.97
N VAL A 292 -12.47 10.17 -1.92
CA VAL A 292 -13.92 10.16 -1.68
C VAL A 292 -14.60 8.94 -2.31
N ALA A 293 -15.77 8.62 -1.81
CA ALA A 293 -16.73 7.71 -2.42
C ALA A 293 -18.07 8.44 -2.57
N VAL A 294 -18.70 8.35 -3.73
CA VAL A 294 -19.94 9.05 -4.07
C VAL A 294 -20.90 8.07 -4.72
N ALA A 295 -22.17 8.10 -4.31
CA ALA A 295 -23.27 7.43 -4.98
C ALA A 295 -24.41 8.42 -5.19
N HIS A 296 -24.97 8.42 -6.40
CA HIS A 296 -26.20 9.14 -6.74
C HIS A 296 -27.36 8.16 -6.74
N LEU A 297 -28.44 8.51 -6.04
CA LEU A 297 -29.66 7.73 -5.94
C LEU A 297 -30.85 8.56 -6.45
N ASN A 298 -31.79 7.94 -7.15
CA ASN A 298 -33.07 8.58 -7.50
C ASN A 298 -34.05 8.59 -6.31
N GLU A 299 -35.24 9.16 -6.52
CA GLU A 299 -36.31 9.21 -5.51
C GLU A 299 -36.77 7.80 -5.07
N GLU A 300 -36.63 6.80 -5.94
CA GLU A 300 -36.91 5.38 -5.67
C GLU A 300 -35.77 4.66 -4.92
N LEU A 301 -34.70 5.35 -4.54
CA LEU A 301 -33.51 4.82 -3.86
C LEU A 301 -32.70 3.82 -4.69
N GLU A 302 -32.80 3.90 -6.01
CA GLU A 302 -31.98 3.13 -6.95
C GLU A 302 -30.69 3.88 -7.26
N ILE A 303 -29.56 3.15 -7.31
CA ILE A 303 -28.24 3.74 -7.59
C ILE A 303 -28.13 4.04 -9.08
N VAL A 304 -28.06 5.33 -9.42
CA VAL A 304 -27.92 5.82 -10.80
C VAL A 304 -26.47 5.72 -11.27
N ASN A 305 -25.53 6.22 -10.45
CA ASN A 305 -24.10 6.12 -10.69
C ASN A 305 -23.35 6.13 -9.37
N SER A 306 -22.08 5.69 -9.39
CA SER A 306 -21.23 5.71 -8.21
C SER A 306 -19.75 5.67 -8.55
N TYR A 307 -18.94 6.27 -7.69
CA TYR A 307 -17.49 6.35 -7.84
C TYR A 307 -16.78 6.23 -6.50
N THR A 308 -15.56 5.67 -6.48
CA THR A 308 -14.63 5.79 -5.37
C THR A 308 -13.24 6.02 -5.91
N GLY A 309 -12.50 6.96 -5.31
CA GLY A 309 -11.09 7.19 -5.65
C GLY A 309 -10.63 8.60 -5.34
N TRP A 310 -9.48 8.96 -5.90
CA TRP A 310 -8.88 10.29 -5.75
C TRP A 310 -9.51 11.29 -6.71
N ILE A 311 -9.86 12.46 -6.17
CA ILE A 311 -10.51 13.59 -6.84
C ILE A 311 -9.81 14.87 -6.41
N PHE A 312 -9.30 15.60 -7.39
CA PHE A 312 -8.58 16.85 -7.15
C PHE A 312 -9.38 18.08 -7.61
N SER A 313 -10.57 17.87 -8.18
CA SER A 313 -11.54 18.92 -8.54
C SER A 313 -12.94 18.31 -8.73
N GLU A 314 -14.00 19.08 -8.43
CA GLU A 314 -15.40 18.66 -8.65
C GLU A 314 -15.69 18.38 -10.13
N ASP A 315 -15.12 19.13 -11.07
CA ASP A 315 -15.27 18.86 -12.51
C ASP A 315 -14.76 17.48 -12.91
N LYS A 316 -13.68 17.00 -12.25
CA LYS A 316 -13.17 15.64 -12.48
C LYS A 316 -14.08 14.58 -11.86
N LEU A 317 -14.71 14.86 -10.73
CA LEU A 317 -15.71 13.97 -10.15
C LEU A 317 -16.90 13.84 -11.10
N ARG A 318 -17.47 14.97 -11.54
CA ARG A 318 -18.59 15.01 -12.49
C ARG A 318 -18.30 14.21 -13.74
N LYS A 319 -17.16 14.47 -14.40
CA LYS A 319 -16.73 13.67 -15.56
C LYS A 319 -16.68 12.18 -15.28
N LYS A 320 -16.24 11.75 -14.09
CA LYS A 320 -16.16 10.32 -13.73
C LYS A 320 -17.51 9.70 -13.37
N LEU A 321 -18.45 10.48 -12.85
CA LEU A 321 -19.83 10.07 -12.59
C LEU A 321 -20.64 10.04 -13.90
N ASP A 322 -20.33 10.93 -14.84
CA ASP A 322 -20.91 11.01 -16.20
C ASP A 322 -20.27 10.02 -17.19
N PHE A 323 -19.35 9.16 -16.75
CA PHE A 323 -18.77 8.08 -17.59
C PHE A 323 -19.71 6.85 -17.63
N MET A 324 -20.91 7.05 -18.17
CA MET A 324 -21.53 6.13 -19.13
C MET A 324 -22.04 7.00 -20.29
N PRO A 325 -21.54 6.82 -21.53
CA PRO A 325 -22.20 7.45 -22.66
C PRO A 325 -23.61 6.85 -22.80
N ASN A 326 -24.57 7.72 -23.12
CA ASN A 326 -25.92 7.36 -23.54
C ASN A 326 -25.93 6.25 -24.60
#